data_AF-T2G9F6-F1
#
_entry.id   AF-T2G9F6-F1
#
_cell.length_a   1.000
_cell.length_b   1.000
_cell.length_c   1.000
_cell.angle_alpha   90.00
_cell.angle_beta   90.00
_cell.angle_gamma   90.00
#
_symmetry.space_group_name_H-M   'P 1'
#
loop_
_entity.id
_entity.type
_entity.pdbx_description
1 polymer ?
#
loop_
_entity_poly.entity_id
_entity_poly.type
_entity_poly.pdbx_seq_one_letter_code
_entity_poly.pdbx_strand_id
1 'polypeptide(L)' 'MATASEQIRNCAVALGTMMHAVNDEHAALLRVVRQNLQAAADQAEALERKPLLVVVPGVAHAPRA' A
#
# COMPACT_ATOMS: atom_id res chain seq x y z
N MET A 1 -4.69 -12.44 -9.72
CA MET A 1 -4.23 -12.27 -8.32
C MET A 1 -4.42 -10.80 -7.98
N ALA A 2 -5.04 -10.48 -6.84
CA ALA A 2 -5.23 -9.09 -6.43
C ALA A 2 -3.90 -8.44 -6.05
N THR A 3 -3.67 -7.19 -6.46
CA THR A 3 -2.46 -6.44 -6.12
C THR A 3 -2.39 -6.15 -4.62
N ALA A 4 -1.24 -5.72 -4.11
CA ALA A 4 -1.10 -5.38 -2.70
C ALA A 4 -1.97 -4.15 -2.36
N SER A 5 -2.00 -3.15 -3.25
CA SER A 5 -2.87 -1.98 -3.12
C SER A 5 -4.37 -2.34 -3.06
N GLU A 6 -4.82 -3.30 -3.87
CA GLU A 6 -6.19 -3.81 -3.84
C GLU A 6 -6.51 -4.54 -2.54
N GLN A 7 -5.62 -5.39 -2.05
CA GLN A 7 -5.81 -6.10 -0.77
C GLN A 7 -5.91 -5.12 0.41
N ILE A 8 -5.06 -4.09 0.44
CA ILE A 8 -5.08 -3.06 1.48
C ILE A 8 -6.41 -2.26 1.42
N ARG A 9 -6.91 -1.92 0.22
CA ARG A 9 -8.22 -1.25 0.07
C ARG A 9 -9.37 -2.13 0.56
N ASN A 10 -9.33 -3.43 0.27
CA ASN A 10 -10.34 -4.37 0.76
C ASN A 10 -10.35 -4.42 2.29
N CYS A 11 -9.19 -4.39 2.96
CA CYS A 11 -9.11 -4.27 4.41
C CYS A 11 -9.75 -2.97 4.92
N ALA A 12 -9.50 -1.83 4.28
CA ALA A 12 -10.11 -0.55 4.68
C ALA A 12 -11.65 -0.58 4.56
N VAL A 13 -12.18 -1.21 3.50
CA VAL A 13 -13.62 -1.39 3.31
C VAL A 13 -14.22 -2.29 4.39
N ALA A 14 -13.59 -3.44 4.66
CA ALA A 14 -14.02 -4.36 5.71
C ALA A 14 -13.99 -3.70 7.10
N LEU A 15 -13.01 -2.83 7.38
CA LEU A 15 -12.99 -2.05 8.62
C LEU A 15 -14.20 -1.12 8.72
N GLY A 16 -14.58 -0.48 7.61
CA GLY A 16 -15.72 0.43 7.54
C GLY A 16 -17.06 -0.25 7.85
N THR A 17 -17.23 -1.53 7.48
CA THR A 17 -18.47 -2.27 7.79
C THR A 17 -18.57 -2.59 9.28
N MET A 18 -17.45 -2.90 9.95
CA MET A 18 -17.40 -3.23 11.37
C MET A 18 -17.58 -2.00 12.30
N MET A 19 -17.38 -0.78 11.80
CA MET A 19 -17.46 0.44 12.62
C MET A 19 -18.82 0.66 13.30
N HIS A 20 -19.91 0.14 12.74
CA HIS A 20 -21.26 0.26 13.32
C HIS A 20 -21.51 -0.74 14.46
N ALA A 21 -20.64 -1.74 14.62
CA ALA A 21 -20.76 -2.80 15.61
C ALA A 21 -19.90 -2.56 16.87
N VAL A 22 -19.19 -1.43 16.93
CA VAL A 22 -18.31 -1.08 18.05
C VAL A 22 -18.77 0.21 18.72
N ASN A 23 -18.30 0.44 19.95
CA ASN A 23 -18.55 1.69 20.65
C ASN A 23 -17.83 2.88 19.98
N ASP A 24 -18.15 4.11 20.38
CA ASP A 24 -17.63 5.32 19.74
C ASP A 24 -16.11 5.48 19.83
N GLU A 25 -15.50 5.05 20.95
CA GLU A 25 -14.04 5.11 21.15
C GLU A 25 -13.31 4.18 20.17
N HIS A 26 -13.77 2.93 20.08
CA HIS A 26 -13.24 1.99 19.09
C HIS A 26 -13.56 2.42 17.66
N ALA A 27 -14.74 3.01 17.40
CA ALA A 27 -15.08 3.54 16.09
C ALA A 27 -14.12 4.67 15.69
N ALA A 28 -13.70 5.52 16.62
CA ALA A 28 -12.70 6.56 16.37
C ALA A 28 -11.33 5.96 16.01
N LEU A 29 -10.89 4.93 16.72
CA LEU A 29 -9.66 4.21 16.37
C LEU A 29 -9.75 3.55 14.99
N LEU A 30 -10.88 2.91 14.68
CA LEU A 30 -11.11 2.28 13.38
C LEU A 30 -11.12 3.32 12.24
N ARG A 31 -11.59 4.56 12.46
CA ARG A 31 -11.47 5.64 11.46
C ARG A 31 -10.01 5.95 11.13
N VAL A 32 -9.15 6.06 12.15
CA VAL A 32 -7.72 6.34 11.96
C VAL A 32 -7.05 5.19 11.22
N VAL A 33 -7.31 3.94 11.63
CA VAL A 33 -6.77 2.76 10.95
C VAL A 33 -7.23 2.72 9.49
N ARG A 34 -8.50 3.02 9.21
CA ARG A 34 -9.03 3.06 7.84
C ARG A 34 -8.33 4.11 6.97
N GLN A 35 -8.10 5.31 7.51
CA GLN A 35 -7.37 6.38 6.80
C GLN A 35 -5.93 5.95 6.50
N ASN A 36 -5.26 5.33 7.46
CA ASN A 36 -3.90 4.82 7.26
C ASN A 36 -3.84 3.73 6.20
N LEU A 37 -4.81 2.81 6.17
CA LEU A 37 -4.91 1.78 5.13
C LEU A 37 -5.13 2.40 3.75
N GLN A 38 -5.96 3.44 3.63
CA GLN A 38 -6.14 4.16 2.37
C GLN A 38 -4.83 4.78 1.88
N ALA A 39 -4.13 5.51 2.76
CA ALA A 39 -2.83 6.10 2.42
C ALA A 39 -1.78 5.04 2.05
N ALA A 40 -1.75 3.91 2.76
CA ALA A 40 -0.86 2.80 2.45
C ALA A 40 -1.18 2.15 1.09
N ALA A 41 -2.45 2.02 0.74
CA ALA A 41 -2.86 1.50 -0.56
C ALA A 41 -2.43 2.43 -1.70
N ASP A 42 -2.55 3.75 -1.51
CA ASP A 42 -2.11 4.73 -2.51
C ASP A 42 -0.59 4.69 -2.72
N GLN A 43 0.17 4.50 -1.63
CA GLN A 43 1.62 4.29 -1.70
C GLN A 43 1.98 2.97 -2.40
N ALA A 44 1.28 1.88 -2.07
CA ALA A 44 1.48 0.59 -2.72
C ALA A 44 1.17 0.66 -4.22
N GLU A 45 0.09 1.34 -4.61
CA GLU A 45 -0.29 1.55 -6.01
C GLU A 45 0.79 2.36 -6.75
N ALA A 46 1.35 3.40 -6.11
CA ALA A 46 2.45 4.18 -6.68
C ALA A 46 3.73 3.35 -6.87
N LEU A 47 4.00 2.38 -5.99
CA LEU A 47 5.13 1.47 -6.09
C LEU A 47 4.90 0.37 -7.15
N GLU A 48 3.68 -0.16 -7.24
CA GLU A 48 3.28 -1.13 -8.28
C GLU A 48 3.34 -0.51 -9.69
N ARG A 49 2.98 0.77 -9.81
CA ARG A 49 3.03 1.53 -11.07
C ARG A 49 4.43 2.02 -11.42
N LYS A 50 5.37 2.06 -10.48
CA LYS A 50 6.76 2.40 -10.78
C LYS A 50 7.39 1.21 -11.52
N PRO A 51 7.82 1.38 -12.78
CA PRO A 51 8.73 0.39 -13.36
C PRO A 51 9.95 0.35 -12.45
N LEU A 52 10.34 -0.85 -12.01
CA LEU A 52 11.58 -1.07 -11.29
C LEU A 52 12.72 -0.57 -12.18
N LEU A 53 13.10 0.70 -12.06
CA LEU A 53 14.41 1.18 -12.46
C LEU A 53 15.38 0.52 -11.48
N VAL A 54 15.74 -0.73 -11.78
CA VAL A 54 16.96 -1.31 -11.24
C VAL A 54 18.09 -0.49 -11.82
N VAL A 55 18.46 0.59 -11.12
CA VAL A 55 19.80 1.16 -11.27
C VAL A 55 20.73 0.08 -10.76
N VAL A 56 21.27 -0.74 -11.67
CA VAL A 56 22.49 -1.51 -11.39
C VAL A 56 23.62 -0.49 -11.39
N PRO A 57 24.19 -0.11 -10.23
CA PRO A 57 25.37 0.74 -10.23
C PRO A 57 26.55 -0.18 -10.56
N GLY A 58 27.06 -0.10 -11.80
CA GLY A 58 28.44 -0.51 -12.07
C GLY A 58 28.68 -1.73 -12.96
N VAL A 59 28.10 -1.80 -14.16
CA VAL A 59 28.75 -2.54 -15.25
C VAL A 59 29.24 -1.54 -16.30
N ALA A 60 30.33 -0.86 -15.96
CA ALA A 60 31.13 -0.16 -16.94
C ALA A 60 31.82 -1.23 -17.81
N HIS A 61 31.34 -1.34 -19.05
CA HIS A 61 32.00 -2.08 -20.11
C HIS A 61 33.33 -1.40 -20.44
N ALA A 62 34.45 -2.05 -20.12
CA ALA A 62 35.75 -1.71 -20.66
C ALA A 62 36.19 -2.86 -21.60
N PRO A 63 36.32 -2.63 -22.92
CA PRO A 63 36.93 -3.60 -23.81
C PRO A 63 38.43 -3.64 -23.47
N ARG A 64 38.92 -4.81 -23.04
CA ARG A 64 40.37 -5.05 -22.98
C ARG A 64 40.84 -5.49 -24.37
N ALA A 65 41.67 -4.63 -24.96
CA ALA A 65 42.58 -4.96 -26.05
C ALA A 65 43.64 -5.98 -25.61
#